data_AF-T1B1J4-F1
#
_entry.id   AF-T1B1J4-F1
#
_cell.length_a   1.000
_cell.length_b   1.000
_cell.length_c   1.000
_cell.angle_alpha   90.00
_cell.angle_beta   90.00
_cell.angle_gamma   90.00
#
_symmetry.space_group_name_H-M   'P 1'
#
loop_
_entity.id
_entity.type
_entity.pdbx_description
1 polymer ?
#
loop_
_entity_poly.entity_id
_entity_poly.type
_entity_poly.pdbx_seq_one_letter_code
_entity_poly.pdbx_strand_id
1 'polypeptide(L)'
;MIVGASNIVGRPMALELLLMGATTTVCHRFTSDLATFVRQADILVVAVGKPALVPGEWIKPGCIVIDVGMNRLEDGRLAGDVQFEAA
;
A
#
# COMPACT_ATOMS: atom_id res chain seq x y z
N MET A 1 -6.94 3.47 -2.13
CA MET A 1 -6.83 2.47 -1.03
C MET A 1 -5.53 2.69 -0.28
N ILE A 2 -5.54 2.55 1.05
CA ILE A 2 -4.36 2.63 1.90
C ILE A 2 -4.14 1.28 2.60
N VAL A 3 -2.93 0.74 2.54
CA VAL A 3 -2.47 -0.41 3.33
C VAL A 3 -1.55 0.11 4.43
N GLY A 4 -2.07 0.14 5.66
CA GLY A 4 -1.42 0.75 6.81
C GLY A 4 -2.32 1.82 7.44
N ALA A 5 -2.46 1.78 8.78
CA ALA A 5 -3.35 2.68 9.53
C ALA A 5 -2.59 3.44 10.64
N SER A 6 -1.32 3.77 10.38
CA SER A 6 -0.47 4.51 11.31
C SER A 6 -0.91 5.96 11.46
N ASN A 7 -0.55 6.58 12.59
CA ASN A 7 -0.81 8.01 12.81
C ASN A 7 0.04 8.91 11.91
N ILE A 8 1.22 8.44 11.49
CA ILE A 8 2.19 9.23 10.72
C ILE A 8 1.92 9.22 9.21
N VAL A 9 1.25 8.19 8.68
CA VAL A 9 0.99 8.07 7.23
C VAL A 9 -0.46 7.65 6.99
N GLY A 10 -0.87 6.46 7.44
CA GLY A 10 -2.11 5.85 6.97
C GLY A 10 -3.38 6.68 7.25
N ARG A 11 -3.53 7.15 8.49
CA ARG A 11 -4.67 7.97 8.91
C ARG A 11 -4.71 9.34 8.23
N PRO A 12 -3.64 10.17 8.25
CA PRO A 12 -3.67 11.44 7.53
C PRO A 12 -3.86 11.25 6.03
N MET A 13 -3.23 10.23 5.42
CA MET A 13 -3.40 9.94 3.99
C MET A 13 -4.85 9.61 3.62
N ALA A 14 -5.58 8.88 4.47
CA ALA A 14 -7.00 8.63 4.26
C ALA A 14 -7.83 9.92 4.22
N LEU A 15 -7.50 10.89 5.07
CA LEU A 15 -8.18 12.19 5.08
C LEU A 15 -7.80 13.04 3.87
N GLU A 16 -6.54 13.03 3.44
CA GLU A 16 -6.09 13.74 2.21
C GLU A 16 -6.78 13.18 0.96
N LEU A 17 -6.90 11.85 0.85
CA LEU A 17 -7.61 11.22 -0.27
C LEU A 17 -9.11 11.55 -0.25
N LEU A 18 -9.74 11.56 0.92
CA LEU A 18 -11.14 12.00 1.06
C LEU A 18 -11.31 13.49 0.71
N LEU A 19 -10.37 14.34 1.10
CA LEU A 19 -10.37 15.77 0.75
C LEU A 19 -10.34 15.99 -0.76
N MET A 20 -9.61 15.14 -1.49
CA MET A 20 -9.57 15.13 -2.95
C MET A 20 -10.76 14.41 -3.62
N GLY A 21 -11.73 13.94 -2.83
CA GLY A 21 -12.95 13.31 -3.34
C GLY A 21 -12.83 11.82 -3.70
N ALA A 22 -11.74 11.14 -3.29
CA ALA A 22 -11.57 9.73 -3.57
C ALA A 22 -12.41 8.83 -2.63
N THR A 23 -13.02 7.77 -3.18
CA THR A 23 -13.55 6.68 -2.36
C THR A 23 -12.40 5.98 -1.65
N THR A 24 -12.42 6.00 -0.31
CA THR A 24 -11.26 5.64 0.49
C THR A 24 -11.52 4.40 1.34
N THR A 25 -10.66 3.39 1.16
CA THR A 25 -10.61 2.18 2.00
C THR A 25 -9.26 2.13 2.71
N VAL A 26 -9.28 1.89 4.02
CA VAL A 26 -8.08 1.72 4.86
C VAL A 26 -8.01 0.29 5.34
N CYS A 27 -6.92 -0.40 5.03
CA CYS A 27 -6.63 -1.75 5.49
C CYS A 27 -5.43 -1.77 6.45
N HIS A 28 -5.35 -2.80 7.29
CA HIS A 28 -4.29 -2.97 8.29
C HIS A 28 -4.07 -4.45 8.60
N ARG A 29 -3.18 -4.75 9.55
CA ARG A 29 -2.79 -6.12 9.95
C ARG A 29 -3.94 -7.06 10.38
N PHE A 30 -5.15 -6.54 10.58
CA PHE A 30 -6.33 -7.34 10.97
C PHE A 30 -7.37 -7.42 9.84
N THR A 31 -7.10 -6.83 8.69
CA THR A 31 -7.95 -6.94 7.51
C THR A 31 -7.86 -8.36 6.99
N SER A 32 -8.99 -9.07 7.00
CA SER A 32 -9.13 -10.34 6.32
C SER A 32 -9.14 -10.13 4.81
N ASP A 33 -8.44 -10.99 4.08
CA ASP A 33 -8.37 -10.98 2.61
C ASP A 33 -7.96 -9.62 2.01
N LEU A 34 -6.76 -9.17 2.35
CA LEU A 34 -6.18 -7.92 1.83
C LEU A 34 -6.16 -7.88 0.29
N ALA A 35 -5.92 -9.02 -0.37
CA ALA A 35 -5.76 -9.11 -1.81
C ALA A 35 -7.00 -8.65 -2.58
N THR A 36 -8.20 -8.94 -2.09
CA THR A 36 -9.45 -8.50 -2.73
C THR A 36 -9.57 -6.98 -2.79
N PHE A 37 -9.17 -6.28 -1.73
CA PHE A 37 -9.18 -4.81 -1.74
C PHE A 37 -8.10 -4.24 -2.65
N VAL A 38 -6.90 -4.83 -2.64
CA VAL A 38 -5.78 -4.38 -3.50
C VAL A 38 -6.17 -4.45 -4.98
N ARG A 39 -6.83 -5.53 -5.41
CA ARG A 39 -7.30 -5.71 -6.81
C ARG A 39 -8.34 -4.69 -7.27
N GLN A 40 -9.01 -4.02 -6.33
CA GLN A 40 -10.04 -3.01 -6.65
C GLN A 40 -9.47 -1.59 -6.71
N ALA A 41 -8.26 -1.36 -6.20
CA ALA A 41 -7.70 -0.03 -6.05
C ALA A 41 -7.28 0.57 -7.39
N ASP A 42 -7.78 1.77 -7.71
CA ASP A 42 -7.23 2.61 -8.78
C ASP A 42 -5.95 3.35 -8.34
N ILE A 43 -5.88 3.69 -7.06
CA ILE A 43 -4.70 4.25 -6.39
C ILE A 43 -4.42 3.40 -5.14
N LEU A 44 -3.20 2.89 -5.01
CA LEU A 44 -2.75 2.07 -3.90
C LEU A 44 -1.59 2.75 -3.16
N VAL A 45 -1.83 3.14 -1.91
CA VAL A 45 -0.78 3.65 -1.01
C VAL A 45 -0.40 2.55 -0.02
N VAL A 46 0.87 2.16 0.02
CA VAL A 46 1.37 1.10 0.92
C VAL A 46 2.36 1.69 1.91
N ALA A 47 2.07 1.57 3.20
CA ALA A 47 2.84 2.18 4.28
C ALA A 47 2.85 1.29 5.53
N VAL A 48 3.41 0.09 5.39
CA VAL A 48 3.44 -0.94 6.44
C VAL A 48 4.84 -1.18 7.02
N GLY A 49 5.91 -0.87 6.27
CA GLY A 49 7.29 -1.14 6.69
C GLY A 49 7.58 -2.65 6.77
N LYS A 50 7.10 -3.40 5.77
CA LYS A 50 7.38 -4.82 5.62
C LYS A 50 7.66 -5.10 4.15
N PRO A 51 8.88 -5.53 3.81
CA PRO A 51 9.28 -5.70 2.41
C PRO A 51 8.40 -6.73 1.72
N ALA A 52 7.99 -6.42 0.49
CA ALA A 52 7.20 -7.30 -0.37
C ALA A 52 5.91 -7.86 0.28
N LEU A 53 5.28 -7.12 1.22
CA LEU A 53 3.98 -7.51 1.79
C LEU A 53 2.90 -7.59 0.71
N VAL A 54 2.94 -6.68 -0.27
CA VAL A 54 1.99 -6.64 -1.38
C VAL A 54 2.63 -7.28 -2.61
N PRO A 55 2.20 -8.49 -3.00
CA PRO A 55 2.60 -9.09 -4.27
C PRO A 55 2.11 -8.27 -5.45
N GLY A 56 2.93 -8.17 -6.48
CA GLY A 56 2.63 -7.38 -7.68
C GLY A 56 1.40 -7.88 -8.43
N GLU A 57 1.17 -9.21 -8.42
CA GLU A 57 0.01 -9.82 -9.09
C GLU A 57 -1.34 -9.50 -8.44
N TRP A 58 -1.35 -8.85 -7.27
CA TRP A 58 -2.57 -8.34 -6.65
C TRP A 58 -2.98 -6.99 -7.23
N ILE A 59 -2.05 -6.27 -7.87
CA ILE A 59 -2.24 -4.89 -8.29
C ILE A 59 -3.06 -4.88 -9.58
N LYS A 60 -4.08 -4.03 -9.59
CA LYS A 60 -4.94 -3.85 -10.77
C LYS A 60 -4.10 -3.28 -11.94
N PRO A 61 -4.25 -3.79 -13.17
CA PRO A 61 -3.61 -3.17 -14.33
C PRO A 61 -3.99 -1.69 -14.46
N GLY A 62 -2.98 -0.81 -14.57
CA GLY A 62 -3.17 0.64 -14.61
C GLY A 62 -3.35 1.32 -13.25
N CYS A 63 -3.23 0.60 -12.14
CA CYS A 63 -3.21 1.17 -10.80
C CYS A 63 -2.03 2.12 -10.60
N ILE A 64 -2.26 3.26 -9.94
CA ILE A 64 -1.18 4.12 -9.47
C ILE A 64 -0.71 3.59 -8.11
N VAL A 65 0.57 3.23 -8.02
CA VAL A 65 1.17 2.66 -6.80
C VAL A 65 2.07 3.71 -6.13
N ILE A 66 1.82 3.98 -4.86
CA ILE A 66 2.62 4.86 -4.00
C ILE A 66 3.18 3.98 -2.88
N ASP A 67 4.42 3.54 -3.04
CA ASP A 67 5.14 2.74 -2.05
C ASP A 67 5.90 3.67 -1.08
N VAL A 68 5.39 3.77 0.14
CA VAL A 68 5.98 4.59 1.21
C VAL A 68 7.02 3.79 2.02
N GLY A 69 7.04 2.47 1.85
CA GLY A 69 7.93 1.57 2.57
C GLY A 69 9.39 1.88 2.29
N MET A 70 10.21 1.90 3.33
CA MET A 70 11.67 1.95 3.21
C MET A 70 12.26 0.87 4.11
N ASN A 71 12.43 -0.32 3.54
CA ASN A 71 12.94 -1.49 4.22
C ASN A 71 14.40 -1.72 3.85
N ARG A 72 15.28 -1.84 4.85
CA ARG A 72 16.67 -2.24 4.63
C ARG A 72 16.77 -3.76 4.64
N LEU A 73 17.25 -4.33 3.55
CA LEU A 73 17.48 -5.76 3.40
C LEU A 73 18.81 -6.18 4.03
N GLU A 74 18.98 -7.49 4.23
CA GLU A 74 20.20 -8.08 4.80
C GLU A 74 21.45 -7.79 3.96
N ASP A 75 21.29 -7.67 2.65
CA ASP A 75 22.36 -7.31 1.71
C ASP A 75 22.64 -5.79 1.63
N GLY A 76 21.98 -5.00 2.47
CA GLY A 76 22.14 -3.54 2.55
C GLY A 76 21.32 -2.73 1.55
N ARG A 77 20.66 -3.38 0.58
CA ARG A 77 19.76 -2.69 -0.36
C ARG A 77 18.52 -2.14 0.35
N LEU A 78 17.88 -1.16 -0.28
CA LEU A 78 16.57 -0.66 0.12
C LEU A 78 15.50 -1.26 -0.78
N ALA A 79 14.39 -1.68 -0.17
CA ALA A 79 13.21 -2.18 -0.85
C ALA A 79 11.94 -1.55 -0.26
N GLY A 80 10.94 -1.38 -1.11
CA GLY A 80 9.62 -0.93 -0.70
C GLY A 80 8.80 -2.04 -0.05
N ASP A 81 7.53 -1.76 0.23
CA ASP A 81 6.56 -2.71 0.75
C ASP A 81 5.89 -3.55 -0.38
N VAL A 82 6.06 -3.14 -1.64
CA VAL A 82 5.53 -3.80 -2.85
C VAL A 82 6.59 -4.65 -3.53
N GLN A 83 6.19 -5.79 -4.11
CA GLN A 83 7.02 -6.54 -5.06
C GLN A 83 7.11 -5.80 -6.39
N PHE A 84 8.09 -4.90 -6.50
CA PHE A 84 8.20 -3.93 -7.59
C PHE A 84 8.29 -4.58 -8.98
N GLU A 85 9.05 -5.66 -9.15
CA GLU A 85 9.28 -6.28 -10.45
C GLU A 85 8.02 -6.92 -11.07
N ALA A 86 7.04 -7.28 -10.23
CA ALA A 86 5.80 -7.92 -10.64
C ALA A 86 4.60 -6.96 -10.66
N ALA A 87 4.80 -5.69 -10.30
CA ALA A 87 3.76 -4.68 -10.13
C ALA A 87 3.37 -3.96 -11.42
#